data_AF-A0A484W5H2-F1
#
_entry.id   AF-A0A484W5H2-F1
#
_cell.length_a   1.000
_cell.length_b   1.000
_cell.length_c   1.000
_cell.angle_alpha   90.00
_cell.angle_beta   90.00
_cell.angle_gamma   90.00
#
_symmetry.space_group_name_H-M   'P 1'
#
loop_
_entity.id
_entity.type
_entity.pdbx_description
1 polymer ?
#
loop_
_entity_poly.entity_id
_entity_poly.type
_entity_poly.pdbx_seq_one_letter_code
_entity_poly.pdbx_strand_id
1 'polypeptide(L)'
;MKNLVIALTLMASAHAANAADFPVTVESCGTPVTFSAPPKRAIINDLNMAEMAFALHLQDRIVGLTGISGWYKMTPHFRQAMGAIPELAPKYPSLETLLAAEPDFFFAGWNYGMKVGGEVTPATLAKYGVRLLC
;
A
#
# COMPACT_ATOMS: atom_id res chain seq x y z
N MET A 1 9.73 34.82 51.44
CA MET A 1 8.82 33.65 51.58
C MET A 1 7.89 33.63 50.38
N LYS A 2 7.75 32.46 49.73
CA LYS A 2 6.74 32.05 48.73
C LYS A 2 7.01 32.52 47.29
N ASN A 3 7.83 31.75 46.54
CA ASN A 3 7.48 30.61 45.64
C ASN A 3 7.11 31.14 44.24
N LEU A 4 8.05 31.22 43.29
CA LEU A 4 8.47 30.13 42.38
C LEU A 4 7.29 29.45 41.67
N VAL A 5 6.99 29.90 40.44
CA VAL A 5 6.33 29.08 39.42
C VAL A 5 7.05 29.34 38.10
N ILE A 6 8.04 28.49 37.81
CA ILE A 6 8.66 28.38 36.49
C ILE A 6 7.68 27.55 35.65
N ALA A 7 6.95 28.20 34.75
CA ALA A 7 6.12 27.51 33.76
C ALA A 7 7.05 26.90 32.71
N LEU A 8 7.44 25.64 32.91
CA LEU A 8 8.16 24.85 31.92
C LEU A 8 7.16 24.47 30.82
N THR A 9 7.04 25.30 29.80
CA THR A 9 6.34 24.94 28.54
C THR A 9 7.11 23.79 27.89
N LEU A 10 6.62 22.58 28.11
CA LEU A 10 7.04 21.37 27.41
C LEU A 10 6.55 21.52 25.96
N MET A 11 7.38 22.11 25.09
CA MET A 11 7.19 22.01 23.64
C MET A 11 7.30 20.53 23.28
N ALA A 12 6.15 19.88 23.15
CA ALA A 12 6.07 18.57 22.51
C ALA A 12 6.49 18.75 21.05
N SER A 13 7.74 18.42 20.75
CA SER A 13 8.24 18.28 19.39
C SER A 13 7.50 17.12 18.74
N ALA A 14 6.32 17.38 18.19
CA ALA A 14 5.70 16.50 17.23
C ALA A 14 6.71 16.33 16.10
N HIS A 15 7.40 15.18 16.09
CA HIS A 15 8.18 14.75 14.95
C HIS A 15 7.17 14.47 13.85
N ALA A 16 6.79 15.50 13.10
CA ALA A 16 6.22 15.29 11.78
C ALA A 16 7.22 14.41 11.05
N ALA A 17 6.81 13.19 10.69
CA ALA A 17 7.61 12.36 9.81
C ALA A 17 7.89 13.22 8.58
N ASN A 18 9.15 13.60 8.37
CA ASN A 18 9.53 14.30 7.15
C ASN A 18 9.15 13.38 6.01
N ALA A 19 8.23 13.84 5.16
CA ALA A 19 8.00 13.18 3.89
C ALA A 19 9.36 13.06 3.20
N ALA A 20 9.74 11.86 2.79
CA ALA A 20 10.95 11.70 2.02
C ALA A 20 10.81 12.57 0.75
N ASP A 21 11.78 13.44 0.51
CA ASP A 21 11.84 14.18 -0.74
C ASP A 21 11.98 13.17 -1.87
N PHE A 22 11.13 13.30 -2.89
CA PHE A 22 11.23 12.46 -4.07
C PHE A 22 12.40 12.91 -4.95
N PRO A 23 13.09 11.97 -5.63
CA PRO A 23 12.73 10.56 -5.79
C PRO A 23 13.13 9.64 -4.63
N VAL A 24 12.31 8.61 -4.37
CA VAL A 24 12.58 7.55 -3.39
C VAL A 24 12.84 6.24 -4.12
N THR A 25 13.97 5.59 -3.86
CA THR A 25 14.29 4.27 -4.41
C THR A 25 14.18 3.20 -3.33
N VAL A 26 13.44 2.13 -3.64
CA VAL A 26 13.25 0.98 -2.75
C VAL A 26 13.81 -0.27 -3.43
N GLU A 27 14.63 -1.05 -2.72
CA GLU A 27 15.02 -2.38 -3.17
C GLU A 27 13.82 -3.32 -3.03
N SER A 28 13.34 -3.89 -4.13
CA SER A 28 12.16 -4.73 -4.17
C SER A 28 12.31 -5.83 -5.21
N CYS A 29 11.96 -7.07 -4.83
CA CYS A 29 12.16 -8.23 -5.68
C CYS A 29 13.62 -8.42 -6.17
N GLY A 30 14.62 -7.90 -5.45
CA GLY A 30 16.03 -7.91 -5.86
C GLY A 30 16.39 -6.87 -6.94
N THR A 31 15.52 -5.88 -7.17
CA THR A 31 15.74 -4.79 -8.12
C THR A 31 15.38 -3.43 -7.51
N PRO A 32 16.09 -2.35 -7.84
CA PRO A 32 15.72 -1.01 -7.39
C PRO A 32 14.46 -0.52 -8.11
N VAL A 33 13.51 0.01 -7.34
CA VAL A 33 12.27 0.62 -7.81
C VAL A 33 12.21 2.07 -7.33
N THR A 34 12.47 3.02 -8.22
CA THR A 34 12.40 4.47 -7.95
C THR A 34 11.02 5.08 -8.18
N PHE A 35 10.45 5.71 -7.17
CA PHE A 35 9.23 6.53 -7.25
C PHE A 35 9.63 8.00 -7.35
N SER A 36 9.00 8.76 -8.25
CA SER A 36 9.20 10.21 -8.41
C SER A 36 8.13 11.05 -7.70
N ALA A 37 7.05 10.41 -7.26
CA ALA A 37 5.97 10.98 -6.46
C ALA A 37 5.27 9.84 -5.68
N PRO A 38 4.48 10.16 -4.64
CA PRO A 38 3.66 9.15 -3.97
C PRO A 38 2.66 8.50 -4.93
N PRO A 39 2.41 7.18 -4.84
CA PRO A 39 1.33 6.52 -5.55
C PRO A 39 -0.03 7.17 -5.27
N LYS A 40 -0.88 7.23 -6.29
CA LYS A 40 -2.22 7.82 -6.21
C LYS A 40 -3.33 6.80 -6.43
N ARG A 41 -3.03 5.67 -7.07
CA ARG A 41 -3.98 4.62 -7.44
C ARG A 41 -3.36 3.26 -7.18
N ALA A 42 -3.26 2.92 -5.90
CA ALA A 42 -2.68 1.69 -5.43
C ALA A 42 -3.69 0.54 -5.49
N ILE A 43 -3.22 -0.63 -5.90
CA ILE A 43 -3.85 -1.91 -5.60
C ILE A 43 -2.98 -2.63 -4.57
N ILE A 44 -3.59 -3.15 -3.50
CA ILE A 44 -2.88 -3.87 -2.44
C ILE A 44 -3.36 -5.32 -2.42
N ASN A 45 -2.43 -6.26 -2.47
CA ASN A 45 -2.71 -7.69 -2.36
C ASN A 45 -2.52 -8.14 -0.91
N ASP A 46 -3.34 -9.09 -0.45
CA ASP A 46 -3.27 -9.74 0.87
C ASP A 46 -3.81 -8.90 2.04
N LEU A 47 -4.34 -9.61 3.04
CA LEU A 47 -5.02 -9.03 4.20
C LEU A 47 -4.05 -8.23 5.07
N ASN A 48 -2.87 -8.78 5.36
CA ASN A 48 -1.85 -8.13 6.19
C ASN A 48 -1.30 -6.84 5.55
N MET A 49 -1.07 -6.83 4.24
CA MET A 49 -0.54 -5.67 3.50
C MET A 49 -1.61 -4.59 3.41
N ALA A 50 -2.89 -4.98 3.22
CA ALA A 50 -4.01 -4.05 3.29
C ALA A 50 -4.15 -3.45 4.71
N GLU A 51 -4.08 -4.25 5.76
CA GLU A 51 -4.10 -3.75 7.15
C GLU A 51 -2.94 -2.79 7.45
N MET A 52 -1.75 -3.06 6.93
CA MET A 52 -0.62 -2.13 7.04
C MET A 52 -0.91 -0.80 6.34
N ALA A 53 -1.46 -0.82 5.13
CA ALA A 53 -1.85 0.40 4.42
C ALA A 53 -2.94 1.17 5.18
N PHE A 54 -3.90 0.46 5.80
CA PHE A 54 -4.96 1.07 6.60
C PHE A 54 -4.45 1.69 7.90
N ALA A 55 -3.48 1.05 8.55
CA ALA A 55 -2.82 1.58 9.75
C ALA A 55 -2.02 2.86 9.45
N LEU A 56 -1.54 3.02 8.21
CA LEU A 56 -0.88 4.22 7.71
C LEU A 56 -1.86 5.27 7.16
N HIS A 57 -3.17 5.03 7.24
CA HIS A 57 -4.23 5.91 6.75
C HIS A 57 -4.18 6.18 5.23
N LEU A 58 -3.77 5.21 4.42
CA LEU A 58 -3.58 5.34 2.96
C LEU A 58 -4.81 4.96 2.13
N GLN A 59 -5.97 4.75 2.75
CA GLN A 59 -7.20 4.29 2.10
C GLN A 59 -7.62 5.16 0.91
N ASP A 60 -7.37 6.48 0.97
CA ASP A 60 -7.68 7.44 -0.10
C ASP A 60 -6.89 7.21 -1.40
N ARG A 61 -5.78 6.47 -1.32
CA ARG A 61 -4.93 6.12 -2.45
C ARG A 61 -5.23 4.74 -3.02
N ILE A 62 -6.08 3.95 -2.39
CA ILE A 62 -6.31 2.55 -2.77
C ILE A 62 -7.55 2.46 -3.65
N VAL A 63 -7.37 1.96 -4.88
CA VAL A 63 -8.44 1.75 -5.86
C VAL A 63 -8.93 0.30 -5.88
N GLY A 64 -8.22 -0.61 -5.23
CA GLY A 64 -8.68 -1.98 -5.08
C GLY A 64 -7.81 -2.86 -4.19
N LEU A 65 -8.40 -3.94 -3.70
CA LEU A 65 -7.72 -5.00 -2.97
C LEU A 65 -7.76 -6.30 -3.77
N THR A 66 -6.80 -7.19 -3.51
CA THR A 66 -6.79 -8.54 -4.10
C THR A 66 -6.34 -9.57 -3.08
N GLY A 67 -6.70 -10.84 -3.28
CA GLY A 67 -6.18 -11.95 -2.50
C GLY A 67 -6.67 -12.01 -1.06
N ILE A 68 -7.87 -11.53 -0.73
CA ILE A 68 -8.39 -11.56 0.64
C ILE A 68 -9.36 -12.72 0.83
N SER A 69 -10.54 -12.65 0.23
CA SER A 69 -11.64 -13.59 0.52
C SER A 69 -11.39 -15.01 0.02
N GLY A 70 -10.43 -15.19 -0.89
CA GLY A 70 -10.06 -16.50 -1.42
C GLY A 70 -9.10 -17.28 -0.53
N TRP A 71 -8.44 -16.62 0.43
CA TRP A 71 -7.47 -17.22 1.36
C TRP A 71 -7.85 -17.03 2.83
N TYR A 72 -8.59 -15.98 3.15
CA TYR A 72 -8.90 -15.55 4.51
C TYR A 72 -10.38 -15.24 4.70
N LYS A 73 -10.79 -15.16 5.97
CA LYS A 73 -12.08 -14.58 6.36
C LYS A 73 -11.86 -13.16 6.84
N MET A 74 -12.51 -12.20 6.20
CA MET A 74 -12.45 -10.81 6.65
C MET A 74 -13.05 -10.68 8.06
N THR A 75 -12.35 -9.97 8.94
CA THR A 75 -12.88 -9.61 10.26
C THR A 75 -13.86 -8.43 10.13
N PRO A 76 -14.78 -8.23 11.10
CA PRO A 76 -15.62 -7.03 11.11
C PRO A 76 -14.81 -5.73 11.11
N HIS A 77 -13.69 -5.72 11.86
CA HIS A 77 -12.76 -4.59 11.92
C HIS A 77 -12.14 -4.30 10.54
N PHE A 78 -11.66 -5.34 9.84
CA PHE A 78 -11.11 -5.19 8.50
C PHE A 78 -12.16 -4.62 7.52
N ARG A 79 -13.38 -5.16 7.51
CA ARG A 79 -14.45 -4.66 6.65
C ARG A 79 -14.77 -3.18 6.92
N GLN A 80 -14.76 -2.78 8.18
CA GLN A 80 -14.96 -1.38 8.55
C GLN A 80 -13.82 -0.50 8.03
N ALA A 81 -12.57 -0.92 8.18
CA ALA A 81 -11.39 -0.18 7.70
C ALA A 81 -11.30 -0.12 6.17
N MET A 82 -11.68 -1.19 5.48
CA MET A 82 -11.77 -1.30 4.02
C MET A 82 -12.80 -0.33 3.43
N GLY A 83 -13.91 -0.11 4.15
CA GLY A 83 -14.95 0.83 3.72
C GLY A 83 -15.51 0.48 2.34
N ALA A 84 -15.37 1.40 1.38
CA ALA A 84 -15.88 1.26 0.02
C ALA A 84 -14.83 0.74 -0.99
N ILE A 85 -13.60 0.46 -0.56
CA ILE A 85 -12.56 -0.06 -1.45
C ILE A 85 -13.01 -1.45 -1.95
N PRO A 86 -13.07 -1.72 -3.27
CA PRO A 86 -13.51 -3.01 -3.77
C PRO A 86 -12.41 -4.07 -3.65
N GLU A 87 -12.79 -5.33 -3.42
CA GLU A 87 -11.92 -6.47 -3.71
C GLU A 87 -12.08 -6.85 -5.18
N LEU A 88 -11.02 -6.67 -5.98
CA LEU A 88 -11.02 -6.89 -7.42
C LEU A 88 -10.87 -8.36 -7.80
N ALA A 89 -10.15 -9.12 -6.97
CA ALA A 89 -9.95 -10.55 -7.16
C ALA A 89 -9.80 -11.27 -5.81
N PRO A 90 -10.52 -12.37 -5.57
CA PRO A 90 -10.42 -13.11 -4.29
C PRO A 90 -9.07 -13.81 -4.09
N LYS A 91 -8.36 -14.10 -5.18
CA LYS A 91 -7.03 -14.75 -5.21
C LYS A 91 -6.12 -13.95 -6.15
N TYR A 92 -5.44 -14.64 -7.05
CA TYR A 92 -4.63 -14.03 -8.11
C TYR A 92 -5.51 -13.21 -9.06
N PRO A 93 -5.23 -11.91 -9.23
CA PRO A 93 -5.87 -11.12 -10.27
C PRO A 93 -5.31 -11.49 -11.65
N SER A 94 -6.12 -11.30 -12.70
CA SER A 94 -5.60 -11.27 -14.08
C SER A 94 -4.99 -9.91 -14.39
N LEU A 95 -4.19 -9.83 -15.45
CA LEU A 95 -3.65 -8.55 -15.92
C LEU A 95 -4.79 -7.59 -16.30
N GLU A 96 -5.82 -8.08 -16.98
CA GLU A 96 -6.99 -7.28 -17.37
C GLU A 96 -7.72 -6.69 -16.15
N THR A 97 -7.96 -7.51 -15.12
CA THR A 97 -8.62 -7.05 -13.89
C THR A 97 -7.82 -5.95 -13.19
N LEU A 98 -6.48 -6.04 -13.16
CA LEU A 98 -5.65 -4.97 -12.60
C LEU A 98 -5.73 -3.71 -13.44
N LEU A 99 -5.52 -3.80 -14.76
CA LEU A 99 -5.45 -2.63 -15.63
C LEU A 99 -6.79 -1.90 -15.76
N ALA A 100 -7.91 -2.61 -15.64
CA ALA A 100 -9.26 -2.00 -15.65
C ALA A 100 -9.47 -1.02 -14.49
N ALA A 101 -8.73 -1.16 -13.38
CA ALA A 101 -8.75 -0.22 -12.26
C ALA A 101 -7.79 0.97 -12.44
N GLU A 102 -7.05 1.04 -13.56
CA GLU A 102 -6.07 2.08 -13.90
C GLU A 102 -5.08 2.38 -12.75
N PRO A 103 -4.40 1.37 -12.16
CA PRO A 103 -3.49 1.60 -11.05
C PRO A 103 -2.20 2.29 -11.52
N ASP A 104 -1.52 2.99 -10.61
CA ASP A 104 -0.13 3.43 -10.78
C ASP A 104 0.85 2.63 -9.91
N PHE A 105 0.32 1.85 -8.96
CA PHE A 105 1.09 1.07 -8.02
C PHE A 105 0.38 -0.24 -7.67
N PHE A 106 1.13 -1.34 -7.64
CA PHE A 106 0.67 -2.63 -7.13
C PHE A 106 1.60 -3.12 -6.04
N PHE A 107 1.08 -3.37 -4.85
CA PHE A 107 1.84 -3.93 -3.74
C PHE A 107 1.44 -5.40 -3.53
N ALA A 108 2.31 -6.33 -3.94
CA ALA A 108 1.98 -7.74 -3.97
C ALA A 108 3.21 -8.64 -3.92
N GLY A 109 3.09 -9.79 -3.27
CA GLY A 109 4.13 -10.79 -3.21
C GLY A 109 4.02 -11.91 -4.24
N TRP A 110 5.14 -12.62 -4.44
CA TRP A 110 5.18 -13.85 -5.24
C TRP A 110 4.52 -15.03 -4.51
N ASN A 111 3.81 -15.88 -5.24
CA ASN A 111 3.09 -17.07 -4.76
C ASN A 111 1.81 -16.84 -3.95
N TYR A 112 1.41 -15.58 -3.74
CA TYR A 112 0.17 -15.23 -3.05
C TYR A 112 -0.49 -13.93 -3.55
N GLY A 113 0.06 -13.35 -4.64
CA GLY A 113 -0.51 -12.21 -5.37
C GLY A 113 -0.07 -12.20 -6.84
N MET A 114 1.19 -12.58 -7.08
CA MET A 114 1.74 -12.89 -8.41
C MET A 114 2.11 -14.37 -8.53
N LYS A 115 2.10 -14.91 -9.75
CA LYS A 115 2.53 -16.29 -10.04
C LYS A 115 3.88 -16.28 -10.75
N VAL A 116 4.79 -17.18 -10.33
CA VAL A 116 6.01 -17.44 -11.10
C VAL A 116 5.62 -17.97 -12.49
N GLY A 117 6.13 -17.34 -13.54
CA GLY A 117 5.75 -17.64 -14.93
C GLY A 117 4.36 -17.16 -15.34
N GLY A 118 3.65 -16.40 -14.49
CA GLY A 118 2.37 -15.79 -14.81
C GLY A 118 2.51 -14.48 -15.59
N GLU A 119 1.37 -13.91 -15.99
CA GLU A 119 1.30 -12.65 -16.74
C GLU A 119 1.52 -11.41 -15.86
N VAL A 120 1.03 -11.43 -14.61
CA VAL A 120 1.19 -10.32 -13.65
C VAL A 120 2.59 -10.40 -13.04
N THR A 121 3.48 -9.56 -13.54
CA THR A 121 4.89 -9.48 -13.15
C THR A 121 5.35 -8.02 -13.14
N PRO A 122 6.43 -7.67 -12.41
CA PRO A 122 6.99 -6.32 -12.45
C PRO A 122 7.27 -5.84 -13.89
N ALA A 123 7.87 -6.71 -14.71
CA ALA A 123 8.24 -6.38 -16.09
C ALA A 123 7.04 -6.15 -17.00
N THR A 124 5.93 -6.88 -16.80
CA THR A 124 4.72 -6.70 -17.61
C THR A 124 3.98 -5.44 -17.17
N LEU A 125 3.81 -5.23 -15.87
CA LEU A 125 3.13 -4.07 -15.29
C LEU A 125 3.85 -2.74 -15.60
N ALA A 126 5.18 -2.74 -15.63
CA ALA A 126 5.97 -1.57 -16.00
C ALA A 126 5.65 -1.03 -17.41
N LYS A 127 5.24 -1.90 -18.35
CA LYS A 127 4.84 -1.48 -19.72
C LYS A 127 3.58 -0.62 -19.71
N TYR A 128 2.78 -0.71 -18.66
CA TYR A 128 1.54 0.03 -18.46
C TYR A 128 1.70 1.17 -17.44
N GLY A 129 2.93 1.48 -17.03
CA GLY A 129 3.20 2.53 -16.04
C GLY A 129 2.89 2.15 -14.59
N VAL A 130 2.57 0.88 -14.32
CA VAL A 130 2.27 0.40 -12.98
C VAL A 130 3.58 -0.03 -12.30
N ARG A 131 3.94 0.67 -11.22
CA ARG A 131 5.10 0.29 -10.41
C ARG A 131 4.72 -0.80 -9.43
N LEU A 132 5.64 -1.72 -9.16
CA LEU A 132 5.38 -2.84 -8.27
C LEU A 132 6.36 -2.86 -7.11
N LEU A 133 5.85 -3.14 -5.91
CA LEU A 133 6.65 -3.61 -4.80
C LEU A 133 6.23 -5.04 -4.43
N CYS A 134 7.23 -5.91 -4.33
CA CYS A 134 7.21 -7.19 -3.63
C CYS A 134 8.37 -7.23 -2.61
#